data_AF-F8AUT6-F1
#
_entry.id   AF-F8AUT6-F1
#
_cell.length_a   1.000
_cell.length_b   1.000
_cell.length_c   1.000
_cell.angle_alpha   90.00
_cell.angle_beta   90.00
_cell.angle_gamma   90.00
#
_symmetry.space_group_name_H-M   'P 1'
#
loop_
_entity.id
_entity.type
_entity.pdbx_description
1 polymer ?
#
loop_
_entity_poly.entity_id
_entity_poly.type
_entity_poly.pdbx_seq_one_letter_code
_entity_poly.pdbx_strand_id
1 'polypeptide(L)'
;MDRMADTIPIYGVRNRVEKNGPAIRDALRPDDRDMFVAELRIALAEADNTLNLDPVSAVIDKWWGQAVLTANPEIEAGALADRRRVAAGDPTVLGATTSYPAGDPEVTNGQIHDPLGHLRRATA
;
A
#
# COMPACT_ATOMS: atom_id res chain seq x y z
N MET A 1 -28.73 -7.96 17.26
CA MET A 1 -28.90 -8.75 16.02
C MET A 1 -29.47 -7.76 15.03
N ASP A 2 -28.71 -7.20 14.08
CA ASP A 2 -27.87 -7.92 13.13
C ASP A 2 -26.67 -7.06 12.69
N ARG A 3 -25.51 -7.72 12.58
CA ARG A 3 -24.22 -7.15 12.19
C ARG A 3 -24.19 -7.08 10.66
N MET A 4 -24.82 -6.07 10.07
CA MET A 4 -24.66 -5.75 8.65
C MET A 4 -23.73 -4.53 8.49
N ALA A 5 -22.46 -4.70 8.84
CA ALA A 5 -21.39 -3.81 8.40
C ALA A 5 -20.12 -4.62 8.08
N ASP A 6 -20.30 -5.91 7.76
CA ASP A 6 -19.24 -6.89 7.66
C ASP A 6 -19.10 -7.32 6.21
N THR A 7 -18.56 -6.42 5.38
CA THR A 7 -17.75 -6.72 4.18
C THR A 7 -17.25 -5.36 3.70
N ILE A 8 -16.13 -4.90 4.25
CA ILE A 8 -15.34 -3.87 3.57
C ILE A 8 -14.53 -4.64 2.52
N PRO A 9 -14.86 -4.54 1.21
CA PRO A 9 -14.13 -5.29 0.20
C PRO A 9 -12.67 -4.81 0.15
N ILE A 10 -11.75 -5.75 -0.06
CA ILE A 10 -10.30 -5.56 -0.11
C ILE A 10 -9.87 -4.92 -1.46
N TYR A 11 -10.64 -3.94 -1.91
CA TYR A 11 -10.13 -2.80 -2.69
C TYR A 11 -9.66 -1.68 -1.71
N GLY A 12 -9.26 -2.09 -0.50
CA GLY A 12 -9.63 -1.50 0.78
C GLY A 12 -8.80 -0.32 1.28
N VAL A 13 -8.15 0.43 0.40
CA VAL A 13 -7.64 1.77 0.73
C VAL A 13 -8.69 2.77 0.25
N ARG A 14 -9.53 3.25 1.17
CA ARG A 14 -10.59 4.21 0.86
C ARG A 14 -10.02 5.55 0.44
N ASN A 15 -8.89 5.95 1.03
CA ASN A 15 -8.18 7.17 0.70
C ASN A 15 -6.84 6.83 0.04
N ARG A 16 -6.84 6.88 -1.30
CA ARG A 16 -5.66 6.59 -2.11
C ARG A 16 -4.67 7.76 -2.00
N VAL A 17 -3.46 7.46 -1.57
CA VAL A 17 -2.34 8.41 -1.59
C VAL A 17 -1.50 8.13 -2.82
N GLU A 18 -1.33 9.12 -3.68
CA GLU A 18 -0.40 8.98 -4.81
C GLU A 18 1.04 8.82 -4.30
N LYS A 19 1.83 8.03 -5.02
CA LYS A 19 3.22 7.74 -4.64
C LYS A 19 4.16 8.85 -5.13
N ASN A 20 3.93 10.06 -4.66
CA ASN A 20 4.74 11.24 -4.94
C ASN A 20 4.90 12.12 -3.69
N GLY A 21 5.93 12.97 -3.70
CA GLY A 21 6.32 13.77 -2.53
C GLY A 21 5.21 14.67 -1.97
N PRO A 22 4.53 15.50 -2.79
CA PRO A 22 3.44 16.34 -2.32
C PRO A 22 2.27 15.55 -1.70
N ALA A 23 1.80 14.50 -2.35
CA ALA A 23 0.69 13.68 -1.85
C ALA A 23 1.03 12.99 -0.53
N ILE A 24 2.25 12.46 -0.41
CA ILE A 24 2.76 11.86 0.83
C ILE A 24 2.81 12.92 1.95
N ARG A 25 3.40 14.09 1.69
CA ARG A 25 3.49 15.18 2.66
C ARG A 25 2.13 15.59 3.21
N ASP A 26 1.15 15.74 2.33
CA ASP A 26 -0.18 16.25 2.68
C ASP A 26 -1.00 15.22 3.48
N ALA A 27 -0.77 13.92 3.24
CA ALA A 27 -1.43 12.83 3.96
C ALA A 27 -0.83 12.52 5.35
N LEU A 28 0.42 12.91 5.61
CA LEU A 28 1.10 12.64 6.90
C LEU A 28 0.62 13.55 8.04
N ARG A 29 0.74 13.04 9.27
CA ARG A 29 0.60 13.82 10.52
C ARG A 29 1.69 14.92 10.57
N PRO A 30 1.46 16.03 11.30
CA PRO A 30 2.43 17.14 11.37
C PRO A 30 3.86 16.70 11.75
N ASP A 31 4.01 15.89 12.79
CA ASP A 31 5.34 15.46 13.26
C ASP A 31 6.05 14.55 12.24
N ASP A 32 5.30 13.64 11.60
CA ASP A 32 5.82 12.75 10.56
C ASP A 32 6.18 13.51 9.27
N ARG A 33 5.45 14.59 8.97
CA ARG A 33 5.67 15.45 7.80
C ARG A 33 7.04 16.10 7.84
N ASP A 34 7.43 16.64 8.99
CA ASP A 34 8.71 17.33 9.12
C ASP A 34 9.89 16.37 8.93
N MET A 35 9.77 15.16 9.50
CA MET A 35 10.76 14.09 9.30
C MET A 35 10.85 13.66 7.83
N PHE A 36 9.71 13.44 7.19
CA PHE A 36 9.65 13.11 5.76
C PHE A 36 10.34 14.16 4.89
N VAL A 37 10.03 15.45 5.10
CA VAL A 37 10.63 16.54 4.33
C VAL A 37 12.13 16.63 4.56
N ALA A 38 12.60 16.42 5.79
CA ALA A 38 14.03 16.41 6.10
C ALA A 38 14.76 15.26 5.38
N GLU A 39 14.26 14.02 5.49
CA GLU A 39 14.84 12.86 4.81
C GLU A 39 14.84 13.02 3.28
N LEU A 40 13.73 13.50 2.71
CA LEU A 40 13.63 13.72 1.26
C LEU A 40 14.62 14.79 0.79
N ARG A 41 14.80 15.88 1.54
CA ARG A 41 15.77 16.93 1.19
C ARG A 41 17.21 16.42 1.23
N ILE A 42 17.55 15.57 2.19
CA ILE A 42 18.87 14.93 2.27
C ILE A 42 19.09 14.04 1.05
N ALA A 43 18.13 13.17 0.74
CA ALA A 43 18.23 12.27 -0.42
C ALA A 43 18.32 13.03 -1.75
N LEU A 44 17.56 14.12 -1.91
CA LEU A 44 17.63 14.96 -3.10
C LEU A 44 18.98 15.67 -3.23
N ALA A 45 19.56 16.16 -2.14
CA ALA A 45 20.89 16.75 -2.16
C ALA A 45 21.98 15.72 -2.52
N GLU A 46 21.87 14.49 -2.02
CA GLU A 46 22.76 13.40 -2.41
C GLU A 46 22.60 13.03 -3.89
N ALA A 47 21.36 12.96 -4.38
CA ALA A 47 21.06 12.69 -5.78
C ALA A 47 21.59 13.78 -6.72
N ASP A 48 21.54 15.05 -6.31
CA ASP A 48 22.11 16.15 -7.10
C ASP A 48 23.62 16.00 -7.28
N ASN A 49 24.33 15.51 -6.25
CA ASN A 49 25.76 15.29 -6.30
C ASN A 49 26.18 14.02 -7.06
N THR A 50 25.36 12.96 -6.99
CA THR A 50 25.73 11.61 -7.46
C THR A 50 24.97 11.15 -8.70
N LEU A 51 23.91 11.86 -9.08
CA LEU A 51 22.92 11.48 -10.08
C LEU A 51 22.24 10.12 -9.80
N ASN A 52 22.32 9.62 -8.56
CA ASN A 52 21.65 8.41 -8.14
C ASN A 52 20.31 8.73 -7.45
N LEU A 53 19.20 8.19 -7.98
CA LEU A 53 17.85 8.40 -7.45
C LEU A 53 17.36 7.26 -6.55
N ASP A 54 18.17 6.21 -6.33
CA ASP A 54 17.80 5.11 -5.44
C ASP A 54 17.50 5.59 -4.01
N PRO A 55 18.30 6.50 -3.41
CA PRO A 55 17.99 7.02 -2.07
C PRO A 55 16.66 7.77 -2.03
N VAL A 56 16.34 8.54 -3.07
CA VAL A 56 15.07 9.28 -3.17
C VAL A 56 13.89 8.31 -3.25
N SER A 57 14.02 7.27 -4.08
CA SER A 57 12.99 6.23 -4.24
C SER A 57 12.77 5.48 -2.93
N ALA A 58 13.84 5.15 -2.19
CA ALA A 58 13.76 4.49 -0.89
C ALA A 58 13.01 5.35 0.16
N VAL A 59 13.24 6.66 0.18
CA VAL A 59 12.49 7.58 1.05
C VAL A 59 11.00 7.60 0.65
N ILE A 60 10.70 7.73 -0.63
CA ILE A 60 9.30 7.70 -1.12
C ILE A 60 8.62 6.39 -0.73
N ASP A 61 9.27 5.25 -0.91
CA ASP A 61 8.72 3.93 -0.58
C ASP A 61 8.42 3.77 0.91
N LYS A 62 9.38 4.15 1.76
CA LYS A 62 9.25 4.12 3.22
C LYS A 62 8.06 4.95 3.68
N TRP A 63 7.95 6.19 3.22
CA TRP A 63 6.96 7.14 3.73
C TRP A 63 5.59 6.98 3.08
N TRP A 64 5.51 6.42 1.87
CA TRP A 64 4.22 6.13 1.23
C TRP A 64 3.38 5.15 2.05
N GLY A 65 3.99 4.09 2.61
CA GLY A 65 3.28 3.15 3.48
C GLY A 65 2.67 3.85 4.72
N GLN A 66 3.42 4.74 5.36
CA GLN A 66 2.95 5.51 6.52
C GLN A 66 1.84 6.50 6.14
N ALA A 67 1.97 7.14 4.97
CA ALA A 67 0.95 8.05 4.46
C ALA A 67 -0.37 7.32 4.16
N VAL A 68 -0.30 6.12 3.57
CA VAL A 68 -1.49 5.27 3.35
C VAL A 68 -2.14 4.89 4.68
N LEU A 69 -1.39 4.49 5.70
CA LEU A 69 -1.96 4.18 7.02
C LEU A 69 -2.60 5.40 7.67
N THR A 70 -1.93 6.56 7.63
CA THR A 70 -2.46 7.81 8.19
C THR A 70 -3.77 8.23 7.52
N ALA A 71 -3.84 8.08 6.19
CA ALA A 71 -5.01 8.40 5.40
C ALA A 71 -6.18 7.40 5.61
N ASN A 72 -5.93 6.23 6.18
CA ASN A 72 -6.87 5.12 6.34
C ASN A 72 -6.80 4.58 7.79
N PRO A 73 -7.33 5.31 8.79
CA PRO A 73 -7.16 5.00 10.21
C PRO A 73 -7.71 3.64 10.63
N GLU A 74 -8.70 3.10 9.93
CA GLU A 74 -9.21 1.74 10.14
C GLU A 74 -8.16 0.66 9.84
N ILE A 75 -7.32 0.89 8.83
CA ILE A 75 -6.22 0.00 8.46
C ILE A 75 -5.08 0.16 9.47
N GLU A 76 -4.76 1.40 9.86
CA GLU A 76 -3.77 1.68 10.91
C GLU A 76 -4.11 0.97 12.23
N ALA A 77 -5.38 0.99 12.63
CA ALA A 77 -5.85 0.31 13.83
C ALA A 77 -5.63 -1.22 13.77
N GLY A 78 -5.93 -1.85 12.63
CA GLY A 78 -5.67 -3.27 12.39
C GLY A 78 -4.18 -3.60 12.45
N ALA A 79 -3.35 -2.85 11.72
CA ALA A 79 -1.89 -3.02 11.70
C ALA A 79 -1.26 -2.85 13.10
N LEU A 80 -1.78 -1.93 13.91
CA LEU A 80 -1.34 -1.73 15.28
C LEU A 80 -1.75 -2.88 16.21
N ALA A 81 -2.96 -3.44 16.02
CA ALA A 81 -3.40 -4.62 16.74
C ALA A 81 -2.52 -5.84 16.43
N ASP A 82 -2.20 -6.05 15.15
CA ASP A 82 -1.32 -7.14 14.73
C ASP A 82 0.09 -6.98 15.30
N ARG A 83 0.64 -5.76 15.28
CA ARG A 83 1.96 -5.47 15.89
C ARG A 83 1.99 -5.81 17.38
N ARG A 84 0.91 -5.53 18.12
CA ARG A 84 0.80 -5.90 19.55
C ARG A 84 0.80 -7.41 19.75
N ARG A 85 0.12 -8.17 18.87
CA ARG A 85 0.08 -9.64 18.92
C ARG A 85 1.45 -10.25 18.63
N VAL A 86 2.16 -9.75 17.62
CA VAL A 86 3.55 -10.16 17.35
C VAL A 86 4.44 -9.90 18.56
N ALA A 87 4.36 -8.69 19.16
CA ALA A 87 5.14 -8.34 20.34
C ALA A 87 4.80 -9.22 21.56
N ALA A 88 3.57 -9.73 21.65
CA ALA A 88 3.13 -10.69 22.65
C ALA A 88 3.53 -12.16 22.33
N GLY A 89 4.24 -12.39 21.23
CA GLY A 89 4.71 -13.72 20.82
C GLY A 89 3.67 -14.56 20.09
N ASP A 90 2.61 -13.94 19.53
CA ASP A 90 1.62 -14.61 18.69
C ASP A 90 1.98 -14.41 17.19
N PRO A 91 2.61 -15.41 16.53
CA PRO A 91 3.02 -15.31 15.14
C PRO A 91 1.88 -15.59 14.16
N THR A 92 0.68 -15.95 14.62
CA THR A 92 -0.43 -16.34 13.73
C THR A 92 -0.91 -15.20 12.83
N VAL A 93 -0.54 -13.95 13.15
CA VAL A 93 -0.78 -12.77 12.32
C VAL A 93 0.13 -12.67 11.09
N LEU A 94 1.25 -13.38 11.05
CA LEU A 94 2.26 -13.29 9.96
C LEU A 94 1.98 -14.22 8.77
N GLY A 95 0.85 -14.94 8.77
CA GLY A 95 0.50 -15.92 7.74
C GLY A 95 -0.96 -15.92 7.32
N ALA A 96 -1.80 -15.05 7.91
CA ALA A 96 -3.12 -14.78 7.37
C ALA A 96 -2.96 -13.91 6.13
N THR A 97 -2.60 -14.51 5.00
CA THR A 97 -2.99 -13.95 3.72
C THR A 97 -4.47 -13.67 3.87
N THR A 98 -4.86 -12.40 3.77
CA THR A 98 -6.26 -12.06 3.58
C THR A 98 -6.70 -12.86 2.36
N SER A 99 -7.32 -14.02 2.58
CA SER A 99 -7.99 -14.75 1.52
C SER A 99 -9.14 -13.85 1.11
N TYR A 100 -8.96 -13.20 -0.03
CA TYR A 100 -10.03 -12.54 -0.73
C TYR A 100 -11.17 -13.56 -0.85
N PRO A 101 -12.42 -13.23 -0.46
CA PRO A 101 -13.53 -13.97 -1.03
C PRO A 101 -13.36 -13.83 -2.54
N ALA A 102 -13.34 -14.96 -3.25
CA ALA A 102 -13.29 -14.97 -4.71
C ALA A 102 -14.34 -13.96 -5.19
N GLY A 103 -13.88 -12.89 -5.82
CA GLY A 103 -14.76 -11.86 -6.35
C GLY A 103 -15.78 -12.52 -7.27
N ASP A 104 -17.00 -11.97 -7.30
CA ASP A 104 -18.06 -12.41 -8.19
C ASP A 104 -17.50 -12.77 -9.58
N PRO A 105 -17.89 -13.91 -10.18
CA PRO A 105 -17.33 -14.42 -11.43
C PRO A 105 -17.65 -13.56 -12.66
N GLU A 106 -18.18 -12.35 -12.49
CA GLU A 106 -18.57 -11.50 -13.60
C GLU A 106 -17.46 -10.50 -13.94
N VAL A 107 -17.00 -10.58 -15.19
CA VAL A 107 -15.94 -9.79 -15.83
C VAL A 107 -14.50 -10.24 -15.60
N THR A 108 -14.24 -11.56 -15.66
CA THR A 108 -12.99 -12.03 -16.29
C THR A 108 -13.30 -12.31 -17.76
N ASN A 109 -13.29 -11.26 -18.60
CA ASN A 109 -13.20 -11.49 -20.05
C ASN A 109 -11.78 -12.00 -20.31
N GLY A 110 -11.64 -13.32 -20.38
CA GLY A 110 -10.36 -14.02 -20.39
C GLY A 110 -9.51 -13.66 -21.60
N GLN A 111 -8.55 -12.75 -21.42
CA GLN A 111 -7.39 -12.69 -22.28
C GLN A 111 -6.41 -13.78 -21.82
N ILE A 112 -6.54 -14.95 -22.42
CA ILE A 112 -5.54 -16.02 -22.27
C ILE A 112 -4.29 -15.59 -23.03
N HIS A 113 -3.23 -15.30 -22.29
CA HIS A 113 -1.89 -15.19 -22.86
C HIS A 113 -1.25 -16.59 -22.93
N ASP A 114 -0.75 -16.95 -24.10
CA ASP A 114 0.16 -18.08 -24.27
C ASP A 114 1.47 -17.79 -23.49
N PRO A 115 2.21 -18.78 -22.94
CA PRO A 115 3.47 -18.59 -22.22
C PRO A 115 4.55 -17.72 -22.89
N LEU A 116 4.40 -17.35 -24.17
CA LEU A 116 5.27 -16.38 -24.88
C LEU A 116 4.66 -14.98 -25.09
N GLY A 117 3.50 -14.68 -24.50
CA GLY A 117 2.96 -13.31 -24.40
C GLY A 117 2.18 -12.80 -25.62
N HIS A 118 1.88 -13.63 -26.62
CA HIS A 118 1.11 -13.19 -27.78
C HIS A 118 -0.41 -13.29 -27.58
N LEU A 119 -1.13 -12.22 -27.93
CA LEU A 119 -2.58 -12.15 -27.96
C LEU A 119 -3.14 -12.92 -29.16
N ARG A 120 -3.92 -13.98 -28.94
CA ARG A 120 -4.79 -14.56 -29.96
C ARG A 120 -6.24 -14.15 -29.72
N ARG A 121 -6.88 -13.59 -30.74
CA ARG A 121 -8.34 -13.36 -30.77
C ARG A 121 -9.04 -14.70 -30.93
N ALA A 122 -9.89 -15.07 -29.98
CA ALA A 122 -10.83 -16.17 -30.18
C ALA A 122 -11.91 -15.71 -31.18
N THR A 123 -12.00 -16.38 -32.32
CA THR A 123 -13.17 -16.34 -33.19
C THR A 123 -14.30 -17.15 -32.57
N ALA A 124 -15.51 -16.66 -32.80
CA ALA A 124 -16.83 -17.05 -32.30
C ALA A 124 -17.07 -18.54 -32.00
#